data_AF-A0A8B6D797-F1
#
_entry.id   AF-A0A8B6D797-F1
#
_cell.length_a   1.000
_cell.length_b   1.000
_cell.length_c   1.000
_cell.angle_alpha   90.00
_cell.angle_beta   90.00
_cell.angle_gamma   90.00
#
_symmetry.space_group_name_H-M   'P 1'
#
loop_
_entity.id
_entity.type
_entity.pdbx_description
1 polymer ?
#
loop_
_entity_poly.entity_id
_entity_poly.type
_entity_poly.pdbx_seq_one_letter_code
_entity_poly.pdbx_strand_id
1 'polypeptide(L)' 'MQFCWHEYPSGRPSFNKLVNELDKMLTGMANRGEEYLDLEPLESPTSMSDSQYSSMSRSSSNYDVTSNSTDSESS' A
#
# COMPACT_ATOMS: atom_id res chain seq x y z
N MET A 1 -11.29 10.85 1.58
CA MET A 1 -9.93 10.27 1.68
C MET A 1 -9.15 10.22 0.37
N GLN A 2 -9.79 10.23 -0.80
CA GLN A 2 -9.12 10.19 -2.11
C GLN A 2 -8.06 11.30 -2.30
N PHE A 3 -8.29 12.49 -1.74
CA PHE A 3 -7.35 13.62 -1.81
C PHE A 3 -6.01 13.39 -1.07
N CYS A 4 -5.94 12.42 -0.16
CA CYS A 4 -4.69 12.06 0.52
C CYS A 4 -3.74 11.27 -0.41
N TRP A 5 -4.30 10.62 -1.43
CA TRP A 5 -3.58 9.79 -2.41
C TRP A 5 -3.30 10.57 -3.68
N HIS A 6 -2.87 11.82 -3.53
CA HIS A 6 -2.52 12.67 -4.66
C HIS A 6 -1.16 12.27 -5.23
N GLU A 7 -1.08 12.17 -6.57
CA GLU A 7 0.15 11.83 -7.30
C GLU A 7 1.30 12.76 -6.90
N TYR A 8 1.02 14.07 -6.92
CA TYR A 8 1.95 15.09 -6.46
C TYR A 8 1.88 15.29 -4.93
N PRO A 9 3.01 15.20 -4.20
CA PRO A 9 3.05 15.39 -2.75
C PRO A 9 2.53 16.77 -2.30
N SER A 10 2.79 17.81 -3.09
CA SER A 10 2.33 19.18 -2.84
C SER A 10 0.80 19.35 -2.96
N GLY A 11 0.13 18.45 -3.68
CA GLY A 11 -1.33 18.42 -3.77
C GLY A 11 -2.02 17.69 -2.62
N ARG A 12 -1.25 17.00 -1.76
CA ARG A 12 -1.80 16.30 -0.60
C ARG A 12 -2.15 17.31 0.49
N PRO A 13 -3.27 17.10 1.23
CA PRO A 13 -3.60 17.95 2.36
C PRO A 13 -2.53 17.85 3.44
N SER A 14 -2.30 18.96 4.15
CA SER A 14 -1.49 18.93 5.36
C SER A 14 -2.19 18.13 6.46
N PHE A 15 -1.41 17.62 7.41
CA PHE A 15 -1.94 16.89 8.56
C PHE A 15 -3.03 17.68 9.29
N ASN A 16 -2.77 18.96 9.58
CA ASN A 16 -3.74 19.83 10.26
C ASN A 16 -5.06 19.94 9.49
N LYS A 17 -4.98 20.08 8.15
CA LYS A 17 -6.19 20.16 7.32
C LYS A 17 -6.98 18.86 7.34
N LEU A 18 -6.28 17.72 7.31
CA LEU A 18 -6.92 16.40 7.40
C LEU A 18 -7.62 16.21 8.76
N VAL A 19 -6.93 16.50 9.86
CA VAL A 19 -7.48 16.35 11.22
C VAL A 19 -8.70 17.23 11.43
N ASN A 20 -8.64 18.50 11.01
CA ASN A 20 -9.76 19.42 11.16
C ASN A 20 -10.99 18.97 10.35
N GLU A 21 -10.80 18.43 9.16
CA GLU A 21 -11.93 17.92 8.36
C GLU A 21 -12.52 16.64 8.95
N LEU A 22 -11.69 15.75 9.52
CA LEU A 22 -12.16 14.58 10.25
C LEU A 22 -12.95 14.97 11.49
N ASP A 23 -12.45 15.92 12.29
CA ASP A 23 -13.11 16.43 13.49
C ASP A 23 -14.49 17.02 13.17
N LYS A 24 -14.58 17.84 12.12
CA LYS A 24 -15.85 18.41 11.64
C LYS A 24 -16.84 17.32 11.22
N MET A 25 -16.37 16.30 10.51
CA MET A 25 -17.22 15.20 10.06
C MET A 25 -17.73 14.38 11.25
N LEU A 26 -16.85 14.01 12.18
CA LEU A 26 -17.20 13.25 13.39
C LEU A 26 -18.15 14.02 14.30
N THR A 27 -17.87 15.30 14.53
CA THR A 27 -18.76 16.19 15.29
C THR A 27 -20.11 16.32 14.61
N GLY A 28 -20.13 16.46 13.28
CA GLY A 28 -21.36 16.50 12.49
C GLY A 28 -22.20 15.21 12.58
N MET A 29 -21.55 14.05 12.62
CA MET A 29 -22.20 12.75 12.79
C MET A 29 -22.73 12.55 14.21
N ALA A 30 -21.93 12.89 15.23
CA ALA A 30 -22.34 12.81 16.64
C ALA A 30 -23.59 13.66 16.92
N ASN A 31 -23.67 14.86 16.34
CA ASN A 31 -24.84 15.73 16.48
C ASN A 31 -26.10 15.20 15.77
N ARG A 32 -25.97 14.27 14.82
CA ARG A 32 -27.08 13.65 14.11
C ARG A 32 -27.62 12.40 14.81
N GLY A 33 -26.99 11.98 15.92
CA GLY A 33 -27.39 10.78 16.66
C GLY A 33 -27.06 9.48 15.91
N GLU A 34 -26.18 9.53 14.91
CA GLU A 34 -25.65 8.34 14.26
C GLU A 34 -24.69 7.66 15.24
N GLU A 35 -25.11 6.54 15.81
CA GLU A 35 -24.31 5.75 16.75
C GLU A 35 -23.01 5.28 16.10
N TYR A 36 -21.92 5.38 16.85
CA TYR A 36 -20.59 5.00 16.40
C TYR A 36 -20.60 3.56 15.93
N LEU A 37 -20.39 3.35 14.62
CA LEU A 37 -20.00 2.09 13.97
C LEU A 37 -20.36 0.83 14.78
N ASP A 38 -21.59 0.35 14.61
CA ASP A 38 -22.04 -0.92 15.20
C ASP A 38 -21.35 -2.06 14.44
N LEU A 39 -20.07 -2.28 14.77
CA LEU A 39 -19.26 -3.34 14.21
C LEU A 39 -19.72 -4.65 14.83
N GLU A 40 -20.54 -5.40 14.10
CA GLU A 40 -20.79 -6.80 14.43
C GLU A 40 -19.44 -7.54 14.57
N PRO A 41 -19.28 -8.42 15.57
CA PRO A 41 -18.06 -9.20 15.73
C PRO A 41 -17.75 -9.94 14.44
N LEU A 42 -16.63 -9.60 13.80
CA LEU A 42 -16.16 -10.31 12.61
C LEU A 42 -15.92 -11.76 13.01
N GLU A 43 -16.79 -12.67 12.58
CA GLU A 43 -16.62 -14.11 12.81
C GLU A 43 -15.21 -14.50 12.38
N SER A 44 -14.48 -15.15 13.29
CA SER A 44 -13.07 -15.51 13.15
C SER A 44 -12.76 -15.99 11.73
N PRO A 45 -11.73 -15.44 11.05
CA PRO A 45 -11.38 -15.91 9.72
C PRO A 45 -11.13 -17.41 9.82
N THR A 46 -11.99 -18.18 9.17
CA THR A 46 -11.90 -19.64 9.14
C THR A 46 -10.61 -19.97 8.40
N SER A 47 -9.53 -20.20 9.17
CA SER A 47 -8.23 -20.73 8.77
C SER A 47 -7.95 -20.63 7.27
N MET A 48 -7.60 -19.45 6.77
CA MET A 48 -6.95 -19.34 5.46
C MET A 48 -5.60 -20.04 5.60
N SER A 49 -5.55 -21.31 5.18
CA SER A 49 -4.32 -22.09 5.11
C SER A 49 -3.29 -21.32 4.28
N ASP A 50 -2.20 -20.94 4.94
CA ASP A 50 -1.00 -20.27 4.38
C ASP A 50 -0.31 -21.06 3.25
N SER A 51 -0.82 -22.26 2.92
CA SER A 51 -0.30 -23.11 1.86
C SER A 51 -0.44 -22.53 0.44
N GLN A 52 -1.24 -21.48 0.23
CA GLN A 52 -1.41 -20.87 -1.10
C GLN A 52 -0.29 -19.88 -1.49
N TYR A 53 0.55 -19.43 -0.55
CA TYR A 53 1.60 -18.45 -0.85
C TYR A 53 2.94 -19.08 -1.31
N SER A 54 3.07 -20.41 -1.26
CA SER A 54 4.33 -21.10 -1.54
C SER A 54 4.71 -21.22 -3.02
N SER A 55 3.94 -20.65 -3.96
CA SER A 55 4.15 -20.83 -5.40
C SER A 55 4.97 -19.74 -6.10
N MET A 56 5.37 -18.65 -5.43
CA MET A 56 6.07 -17.53 -6.08
C MET A 56 7.60 -17.60 -6.04
N SER A 57 8.19 -18.63 -5.43
CA SER A 57 9.66 -18.73 -5.28
C SER A 57 10.27 -19.80 -6.17
N ARG A 58 9.92 -19.87 -7.47
CA ARG A 58 10.71 -20.64 -8.45
C ARG A 58 10.74 -19.98 -9.83
N SER A 59 11.97 -19.66 -10.25
CA SER A 59 12.45 -19.36 -11.61
C SER A 59 12.31 -17.91 -12.08
N SER A 60 13.28 -17.24 -12.71
CA SER A 60 14.69 -17.47 -13.06
C SER A 60 15.18 -16.16 -13.71
N SER A 61 16.45 -15.77 -13.54
CA SER A 61 17.18 -15.16 -14.65
C SER A 61 18.66 -15.51 -14.56
N ASN A 62 19.04 -16.59 -15.26
CA ASN A 62 20.40 -16.78 -15.74
C ASN A 62 20.71 -15.60 -16.67
N TYR A 63 21.75 -14.82 -16.35
CA TYR A 63 22.50 -14.12 -17.38
C TYR A 63 23.84 -14.84 -17.54
N ASP A 64 23.93 -15.61 -18.61
CA ASP A 64 25.19 -16.01 -19.22
C ASP A 64 25.86 -14.75 -19.78
N VAL A 65 27.00 -14.34 -19.23
CA VAL A 65 27.92 -13.40 -19.89
C VAL A 65 29.02 -14.25 -20.53
N THR A 66 28.80 -14.62 -21.78
CA THR A 66 29.88 -14.94 -22.72
C THR A 66 29.71 -14.04 -23.94
N SER A 67 30.57 -13.04 -24.05
CA SER A 67 30.79 -12.27 -25.27
C SER A 67 32.26 -11.83 -25.27
N ASN A 68 33.05 -12.53 -26.07
CA ASN A 68 34.43 -12.18 -26.41
C ASN A 68 34.48 -10.80 -27.09
N SER A 69 35.46 -9.98 -26.71
CA SER A 69 36.14 -9.08 -27.65
C SER A 69 37.57 -8.93 -27.20
N THR A 70 38.46 -9.59 -27.94
CA THR A 70 39.88 -9.29 -28.03
C THR A 70 40.04 -7.88 -28.59
N ASP A 71 40.81 -7.03 -27.93
CA ASP A 71 41.68 -6.12 -28.67
C ASP A 71 43.00 -5.94 -27.94
N SER A 72 44.07 -6.03 -28.71
CA SER A 72 45.46 -5.90 -28.30
C SER A 72 45.86 -4.43 -28.43
N GLU A 73 46.90 -3.99 -27.72
CA GLU A 73 48.04 -3.21 -28.24
C GLU A 73 48.64 -2.21 -27.23
N SER A 74 49.92 -2.48 -26.91
CA SER A 74 51.09 -1.62 -26.63
C SER A 74 51.05 -0.47 -25.62
N SER A 75 51.96 -0.56 -24.63
CA SER A 75 53.21 0.22 -24.57
C SER A 75 54.22 -0.45 -23.64
#